data_AF-A0AAU9TLR2-F1
#
_entry.id   AF-A0AAU9TLR2-F1
#
_cell.length_a   1.000
_cell.length_b   1.000
_cell.length_c   1.000
_cell.angle_alpha   90.00
_cell.angle_beta   90.00
_cell.angle_gamma   90.00
#
_symmetry.space_group_name_H-M   'P 1'
#
loop_
_entity.id
_entity.type
_entity.pdbx_description
1 polymer ?
#
loop_
_entity_poly.entity_id
_entity_poly.type
_entity_poly.pdbx_seq_one_letter_code
_entity_poly.pdbx_strand_id
1 'polypeptide(L)'
;MRFYRKFYKVQKFCKMVYCDYSGSGRALQWIEEYVARDVLPAHATRCTALSVTSGQSEIYRSESKEIIRQAVGACSDDVVVLGASLCRFLRALRPQKVALFVSSRETERQLATWKEFDAEIIKIPETKEGFIDLNNLELRLQENTGTGKRMIGFFPAASKLTGVLADDVATTLLLHQYGAWSFWDYTLVAPTSAVDMNPTFLSVEEGMVKKDALFFNCEKFVGGIQGPYVTVVKRDVFKNTPIYCEDVEMLAERIEQFRCAEAVRAAMVIQLKEAIGLQNIAERQDNVTRLVLFIS
;
A
#
# COMPACT_ATOMS: atom_id res chain seq x y z
N MET A 1 16.14 11.39 -28.57
CA MET A 1 15.71 12.41 -27.60
C MET A 1 16.77 12.47 -26.49
N ARG A 2 17.41 13.63 -26.22
CA ARG A 2 18.40 13.78 -25.13
C ARG A 2 17.80 14.67 -24.04
N PHE A 3 17.55 14.10 -22.86
CA PHE A 3 17.27 14.89 -21.67
C PHE A 3 18.59 15.50 -21.16
N TYR A 4 18.59 16.78 -20.82
CA TYR A 4 19.79 17.47 -20.32
C TYR A 4 20.13 16.99 -18.90
N ARG A 5 21.32 16.41 -18.70
CA ARG A 5 21.93 16.31 -17.37
C ARG A 5 22.64 17.63 -17.07
N LYS A 6 22.05 18.48 -16.23
CA LYS A 6 22.79 19.58 -15.59
C LYS A 6 23.76 18.96 -14.58
N PHE A 7 25.00 18.76 -14.99
CA PHE A 7 26.09 18.57 -14.04
C PHE A 7 26.46 19.95 -13.48
N TYR A 8 26.27 20.16 -12.18
CA TYR A 8 26.86 21.30 -11.50
C TYR A 8 28.38 21.19 -11.64
N LYS A 9 29.00 22.20 -12.25
CA LYS A 9 30.45 22.26 -12.46
C LYS A 9 31.16 22.34 -11.11
N VAL A 10 32.21 21.53 -11.00
CA VAL A 10 33.19 21.40 -9.89
C VAL A 10 32.72 20.56 -8.70
N GLN A 11 33.24 19.33 -8.59
CA GLN A 11 33.42 18.65 -7.29
C GLN A 11 34.36 17.44 -7.46
N LYS A 12 35.30 17.28 -6.52
CA LYS A 12 36.06 16.04 -6.31
C LYS A 12 35.12 14.83 -6.48
N PHE A 13 35.59 13.77 -7.15
CA PHE A 13 34.88 12.48 -7.17
C PHE A 13 34.81 11.94 -5.73
N CYS A 14 33.78 12.33 -5.00
CA CYS A 14 33.49 11.78 -3.69
C CYS A 14 32.61 10.55 -3.89
N LYS A 15 32.98 9.43 -3.27
CA LYS A 15 32.15 8.22 -3.28
C LYS A 15 30.85 8.52 -2.52
N MET A 16 29.78 8.78 -3.26
CA MET A 16 28.44 8.99 -2.71
C MET A 16 27.80 7.63 -2.39
N VAL A 17 27.51 7.38 -1.12
CA VAL A 17 26.67 6.26 -0.69
C VAL A 17 25.23 6.77 -0.64
N TYR A 18 24.37 6.23 -1.49
CA TYR A 18 22.94 6.51 -1.42
C TYR A 18 22.32 5.72 -0.27
N CYS A 19 21.60 6.37 0.62
CA CYS A 19 21.06 5.76 1.84
C CYS A 19 19.52 5.74 1.92
N ASP A 20 18.81 6.32 0.96
CA ASP A 20 17.34 6.44 0.97
C ASP A 20 16.65 5.49 -0.04
N TYR A 21 16.95 4.20 0.05
CA TYR A 21 16.43 3.20 -0.89
C TYR A 21 14.89 3.13 -0.90
N SER A 22 14.26 3.31 0.26
CA SER A 22 12.80 3.37 0.43
C SER A 22 12.18 4.61 -0.20
N GLY A 23 12.87 5.76 -0.19
CA GLY A 23 12.34 7.01 -0.75
C GLY A 23 12.29 7.05 -2.28
N SER A 24 13.29 6.43 -2.95
CA SER A 24 13.41 6.49 -4.42
C SER A 24 13.02 5.23 -5.18
N GLY A 25 12.94 4.07 -4.52
CA GLY A 25 12.72 2.78 -5.18
C GLY A 25 13.72 2.47 -6.29
N ARG A 26 14.95 2.97 -6.12
CA ARG A 26 16.02 3.02 -7.13
C ARG A 26 16.01 1.80 -8.06
N ALA A 27 16.00 2.05 -9.37
CA ALA A 27 16.01 1.01 -10.40
C ALA A 27 17.11 -0.03 -10.18
N LEU A 28 16.75 -1.29 -10.38
CA LEU A 28 17.71 -2.39 -10.50
C LEU A 28 17.84 -2.74 -11.97
N GLN A 29 19.08 -2.73 -12.47
CA GLN A 29 19.36 -2.90 -13.89
C GLN A 29 18.71 -4.16 -14.47
N TRP A 30 18.78 -5.29 -13.77
CA TRP A 30 18.21 -6.55 -14.24
C TRP A 30 16.67 -6.54 -14.30
N ILE A 31 15.98 -5.81 -13.41
CA ILE A 31 14.52 -5.63 -13.48
C ILE A 31 14.17 -4.83 -14.73
N GLU A 32 14.85 -3.70 -14.94
CA GLU A 32 14.54 -2.84 -16.08
C GLU A 32 14.87 -3.53 -17.41
N GLU A 33 15.94 -4.32 -17.45
CA GLU A 33 16.30 -5.11 -18.63
C GLU A 33 15.27 -6.20 -18.93
N TYR A 34 14.76 -6.90 -17.92
CA TYR A 34 13.71 -7.91 -18.09
C TYR A 34 12.39 -7.27 -18.55
N VAL A 35 11.96 -6.19 -17.90
CA VAL A 35 10.74 -5.47 -18.31
C VAL A 35 10.88 -4.99 -19.76
N ALA A 36 12.04 -4.43 -20.13
CA ALA A 36 12.27 -3.92 -21.49
C ALA A 36 12.33 -5.02 -22.56
N ARG A 37 12.96 -6.16 -22.26
CA ARG A 37 13.20 -7.23 -23.24
C ARG A 37 12.06 -8.24 -23.34
N ASP A 38 11.43 -8.58 -22.23
CA ASP A 38 10.53 -9.74 -22.15
C ASP A 38 9.06 -9.33 -21.94
N VAL A 39 8.81 -8.21 -21.24
CA VAL A 39 7.45 -7.78 -20.90
C VAL A 39 6.89 -6.79 -21.92
N LEU A 40 7.61 -5.70 -22.19
CA LEU A 40 7.13 -4.61 -23.04
C LEU A 40 6.84 -5.03 -24.50
N PRO A 41 7.59 -5.96 -25.14
CA PRO A 41 7.25 -6.40 -26.50
C PRO A 41 5.91 -7.12 -26.59
N ALA A 42 5.47 -7.76 -25.50
CA ALA A 42 4.17 -8.43 -25.40
C ALA A 42 3.07 -7.53 -24.85
N HIS A 43 3.36 -6.27 -24.50
CA HIS A 43 2.37 -5.35 -23.96
C HIS A 43 1.28 -5.06 -24.99
N ALA A 44 0.03 -5.27 -24.59
CA ALA A 44 -1.14 -4.82 -25.33
C ALA A 44 -2.09 -4.04 -24.43
N THR A 45 -2.77 -3.05 -25.02
CA THR A 45 -3.98 -2.51 -24.43
C THR A 45 -5.05 -3.58 -24.42
N ARG A 46 -5.92 -3.54 -23.40
CA ARG A 46 -6.96 -4.55 -23.22
C ARG A 46 -7.91 -4.53 -24.41
N CYS A 47 -7.80 -5.55 -25.25
CA CYS A 47 -8.81 -5.95 -26.22
C CYS A 47 -9.03 -7.43 -25.94
N THR A 48 -10.29 -7.84 -25.78
CA THR A 48 -10.76 -9.24 -25.59
C THR A 48 -9.70 -10.21 -26.08
N ALA A 49 -9.11 -11.04 -25.21
CA ALA A 49 -7.86 -11.82 -25.34
C ALA A 49 -7.69 -12.67 -26.63
N LEU A 50 -7.81 -12.02 -27.78
CA LEU A 50 -7.92 -12.57 -29.12
C LEU A 50 -6.58 -12.46 -29.87
N SER A 51 -5.64 -11.64 -29.37
CA SER A 51 -4.26 -11.60 -29.85
C SER A 51 -3.34 -12.27 -28.83
N VAL A 52 -2.23 -12.82 -29.33
CA VAL A 52 -1.18 -13.43 -28.48
C VAL A 52 -0.67 -12.42 -27.44
N THR A 53 -0.50 -11.15 -27.83
CA THR A 53 -0.03 -10.09 -26.93
C THR A 53 -1.05 -9.71 -25.86
N SER A 54 -2.35 -9.69 -26.18
CA SER A 54 -3.38 -9.42 -25.16
C SER A 54 -3.55 -10.59 -24.21
N GLY A 55 -3.49 -11.83 -24.71
CA GLY A 55 -3.44 -13.03 -23.86
C GLY A 55 -2.24 -13.03 -22.91
N GLN A 56 -1.03 -12.76 -23.42
CA GLN A 56 0.17 -12.71 -22.59
C GLN A 56 0.12 -11.59 -21.54
N SER A 57 -0.42 -10.43 -21.89
CA SER A 57 -0.60 -9.33 -20.93
C SER A 57 -1.54 -9.70 -19.78
N GLU A 58 -2.62 -10.43 -20.06
CA GLU A 58 -3.53 -10.95 -19.02
C GLU A 58 -2.89 -12.02 -18.15
N ILE A 59 -2.05 -12.90 -18.72
CA ILE A 59 -1.27 -13.87 -17.94
C ILE A 59 -0.35 -13.14 -16.97
N TYR A 60 0.42 -12.16 -17.45
CA TYR A 60 1.28 -11.35 -16.59
C TYR A 60 0.50 -10.66 -15.47
N ARG A 61 -0.72 -10.17 -15.75
CA ARG A 61 -1.59 -9.58 -14.74
C ARG A 61 -1.97 -10.60 -13.67
N SER A 62 -2.50 -11.75 -14.09
CA SER A 62 -3.02 -12.79 -13.20
C SER A 62 -1.92 -13.37 -12.32
N GLU A 63 -0.77 -13.72 -12.91
CA GLU A 63 0.39 -14.24 -12.18
C GLU A 63 0.92 -13.20 -11.18
N SER A 64 1.02 -11.93 -11.59
CA SER A 64 1.48 -10.87 -10.70
C SER A 64 0.54 -10.68 -9.51
N LYS A 65 -0.77 -10.74 -9.73
CA LYS A 65 -1.75 -10.67 -8.65
C LYS A 65 -1.61 -11.85 -7.70
N GLU A 66 -1.45 -13.07 -8.21
CA GLU A 66 -1.31 -14.25 -7.35
C GLU A 66 -0.08 -14.18 -6.45
N ILE A 67 1.05 -13.72 -6.99
CA ILE A 67 2.27 -13.45 -6.21
C ILE A 67 1.98 -12.44 -5.10
N ILE A 68 1.27 -11.36 -5.41
CA ILE A 68 0.91 -10.32 -4.44
C ILE A 68 -0.04 -10.87 -3.39
N ARG A 69 -1.05 -11.67 -3.79
CA ARG A 69 -2.03 -12.29 -2.88
C ARG A 69 -1.32 -13.13 -1.82
N GLN A 70 -0.39 -13.97 -2.25
CA GLN A 70 0.40 -14.81 -1.35
C GLN A 70 1.27 -13.96 -0.41
N ALA A 71 1.96 -12.96 -0.94
CA ALA A 71 2.86 -12.11 -0.16
C ALA A 71 2.16 -11.24 0.90
N VAL A 72 0.88 -10.93 0.72
CA VAL A 72 0.10 -10.08 1.64
C VAL A 72 -0.91 -10.86 2.48
N GLY A 73 -0.90 -12.20 2.44
CA GLY A 73 -1.86 -13.02 3.19
C GLY A 73 -3.31 -12.84 2.74
N ALA A 74 -3.57 -12.57 1.46
CA ALA A 74 -4.91 -12.36 0.92
C ALA A 74 -5.71 -13.68 0.81
N CYS A 75 -6.97 -13.67 1.21
CA CYS A 75 -7.90 -14.80 1.09
C CYS A 75 -8.84 -14.64 -0.12
N SER A 76 -9.69 -15.63 -0.40
CA SER A 76 -10.58 -15.65 -1.58
C SER A 76 -11.55 -14.46 -1.67
N ASP A 77 -11.87 -13.82 -0.56
CA ASP A 77 -12.76 -12.64 -0.52
C ASP A 77 -12.03 -11.30 -0.75
N ASP A 78 -10.71 -11.36 -0.89
CA ASP A 78 -9.86 -10.18 -1.06
C ASP A 78 -9.67 -9.84 -2.53
N VAL A 79 -9.89 -8.58 -2.83
CA VAL A 79 -9.73 -7.98 -4.16
C VAL A 79 -8.35 -7.33 -4.19
N VAL A 80 -7.45 -7.87 -5.03
CA VAL A 80 -6.14 -7.25 -5.28
C VAL A 80 -6.23 -6.38 -6.52
N VAL A 81 -5.96 -5.09 -6.33
CA VAL A 81 -6.13 -4.03 -7.33
C VAL A 81 -4.79 -3.36 -7.59
N LEU A 82 -4.32 -3.43 -8.84
CA LEU A 82 -3.11 -2.79 -9.33
C LEU A 82 -3.41 -1.44 -9.99
N GLY A 83 -2.59 -0.44 -9.69
CA GLY A 83 -2.72 0.92 -10.23
C GLY A 83 -3.83 1.75 -9.57
N ALA A 84 -4.32 1.31 -8.40
CA ALA A 84 -5.30 2.03 -7.60
C ALA A 84 -4.63 2.85 -6.51
N SER A 85 -4.41 4.14 -6.79
CA SER A 85 -4.14 5.13 -5.73
C SER A 85 -5.39 5.32 -4.88
N LEU A 86 -5.22 5.90 -3.68
CA LEU A 86 -6.33 6.25 -2.79
C LEU A 86 -7.43 7.05 -3.52
N CYS A 87 -7.04 7.98 -4.39
CA CYS A 87 -7.98 8.77 -5.19
C CYS A 87 -8.84 7.91 -6.15
N ARG A 88 -8.23 6.94 -6.83
CA ARG A 88 -8.97 6.01 -7.69
C ARG A 88 -9.86 5.10 -6.85
N PHE A 89 -9.35 4.57 -5.75
CA PHE A 89 -10.11 3.75 -4.82
C PHE A 89 -11.36 4.47 -4.30
N LEU A 90 -11.22 5.71 -3.82
CA LEU A 90 -12.35 6.48 -3.30
C LEU A 90 -13.35 6.89 -4.38
N ARG A 91 -12.91 7.13 -5.62
CA ARG A 91 -13.83 7.33 -6.76
C ARG A 91 -14.66 6.10 -7.11
N ALA A 92 -14.10 4.92 -6.90
CA ALA A 92 -14.80 3.66 -7.07
C ALA A 92 -15.77 3.39 -5.90
N LEU A 93 -15.33 3.64 -4.67
CA LEU A 93 -16.12 3.43 -3.45
C LEU A 93 -17.26 4.45 -3.30
N ARG A 94 -17.03 5.71 -3.69
CA ARG A 94 -17.94 6.86 -3.53
C ARG A 94 -18.55 6.93 -2.12
N PRO A 95 -17.71 6.98 -1.08
CA PRO A 95 -18.23 6.93 0.27
C PRO A 95 -19.06 8.19 0.58
N GLN A 96 -20.13 8.03 1.36
CA GLN A 96 -21.02 9.11 1.76
C GLN A 96 -21.14 9.14 3.28
N LYS A 97 -21.24 10.36 3.85
CA LYS A 97 -21.39 10.57 5.30
C LYS A 97 -20.34 9.80 6.10
N VAL A 98 -19.06 10.11 5.88
CA VAL A 98 -17.94 9.41 6.53
C VAL A 98 -17.48 10.16 7.77
N ALA A 99 -17.25 9.43 8.86
CA ALA A 99 -16.41 9.86 9.97
C ALA A 99 -15.05 9.14 9.83
N LEU A 100 -14.02 9.89 9.46
CA LEU A 100 -12.69 9.38 9.15
C LEU A 100 -11.73 9.65 10.31
N PHE A 101 -11.30 8.58 10.98
CA PHE A 101 -10.31 8.64 12.05
C PHE A 101 -8.91 8.52 11.45
N VAL A 102 -8.04 9.48 11.73
CA VAL A 102 -6.67 9.54 11.18
C VAL A 102 -5.66 9.89 12.25
N SER A 103 -4.37 9.63 12.00
CA SER A 103 -3.31 10.09 12.89
C SER A 103 -3.28 11.63 12.96
N SER A 104 -2.88 12.18 14.11
CA SER A 104 -2.84 13.64 14.32
C SER A 104 -1.92 14.38 13.33
N ARG A 105 -0.93 13.69 12.77
CA ARG A 105 0.16 14.25 11.96
C ARG A 105 -0.02 14.08 10.44
N GLU A 106 -1.14 13.53 9.97
CA GLU A 106 -1.43 13.49 8.53
C GLU A 106 -1.48 14.91 7.93
N THR A 107 -0.81 15.07 6.78
CA THR A 107 -0.73 16.35 6.07
C THR A 107 -2.01 16.65 5.29
N GLU A 108 -2.25 17.93 5.03
CA GLU A 108 -3.36 18.40 4.19
C GLU A 108 -3.41 17.70 2.82
N ARG A 109 -2.24 17.43 2.21
CA ARG A 109 -2.16 16.72 0.93
C ARG A 109 -2.69 15.29 1.02
N GLN A 110 -2.41 14.59 2.11
CA GLN A 110 -2.84 13.20 2.30
C GLN A 110 -4.34 13.11 2.60
N LEU A 111 -4.87 14.13 3.27
CA LEU A 111 -6.28 14.22 3.61
C LEU A 111 -7.13 14.84 2.49
N ALA A 112 -6.50 15.51 1.50
CA ALA A 112 -7.19 16.21 0.42
C ALA A 112 -8.21 15.34 -0.30
N THR A 113 -7.84 14.12 -0.67
CA THR A 113 -8.75 13.18 -1.35
C THR A 113 -9.95 12.81 -0.48
N TRP A 114 -9.78 12.65 0.83
CA TRP A 114 -10.90 12.39 1.73
C TRP A 114 -11.83 13.61 1.87
N LYS A 115 -11.26 14.82 1.91
CA LYS A 115 -12.02 16.07 1.93
C LYS A 115 -12.84 16.29 0.66
N GLU A 116 -12.36 15.84 -0.50
CA GLU A 116 -13.12 15.87 -1.77
C GLU A 116 -14.41 15.02 -1.72
N PHE A 117 -14.51 14.06 -0.80
CA PHE A 117 -15.71 13.25 -0.56
C PHE A 117 -16.47 13.66 0.71
N ASP A 118 -16.28 14.89 1.18
CA ASP A 118 -16.95 15.46 2.37
C ASP A 118 -16.81 14.59 3.64
N ALA A 119 -15.67 13.88 3.77
CA ALA A 119 -15.39 13.11 4.98
C ALA A 119 -15.11 14.05 6.16
N GLU A 120 -15.76 13.79 7.30
CA GLU A 120 -15.44 14.46 8.55
C GLU A 120 -14.16 13.86 9.13
N ILE A 121 -13.11 14.67 9.25
CA ILE A 121 -11.80 14.22 9.69
C ILE A 121 -11.68 14.37 11.20
N ILE A 122 -11.45 13.24 11.88
CA ILE A 122 -11.27 13.13 13.32
C ILE A 122 -9.83 12.70 13.58
N LYS A 123 -9.04 13.64 14.10
CA LYS A 123 -7.62 13.37 14.41
C LYS A 123 -7.48 12.70 15.76
N ILE A 124 -6.78 11.56 15.77
CA ILE A 124 -6.39 10.83 16.98
C ILE A 124 -4.97 11.23 17.38
N PRO A 125 -4.75 11.68 18.63
CA PRO A 125 -3.42 12.06 19.11
C PRO A 125 -2.49 10.85 19.18
N GLU A 126 -1.19 11.14 19.22
CA GLU A 126 -0.18 10.13 19.54
C GLU A 126 0.11 10.15 21.05
N THR A 127 0.45 9.00 21.63
CA THR A 127 1.00 8.90 22.99
C THR A 127 2.39 9.55 23.05
N LYS A 128 2.97 9.69 24.26
CA LYS A 128 4.31 10.26 24.41
C LYS A 128 5.40 9.43 23.72
N GLU A 129 5.15 8.14 23.57
CA GLU A 129 6.00 7.15 22.91
C GLU A 129 5.81 7.15 21.39
N GLY A 130 4.83 7.90 20.86
CA GLY A 130 4.58 8.04 19.43
C GLY A 130 3.60 7.02 18.83
N PHE A 131 2.91 6.24 19.66
CA PHE A 131 1.85 5.31 19.23
C PHE A 131 0.50 6.02 19.08
N ILE A 132 -0.45 5.40 18.38
CA ILE A 132 -1.82 5.90 18.32
C ILE A 132 -2.45 5.79 19.72
N ASP A 133 -3.05 6.87 20.23
CA ASP A 133 -3.76 6.85 21.51
C ASP A 133 -5.10 6.10 21.37
N LEU A 134 -5.08 4.81 21.71
CA LEU A 134 -6.25 3.93 21.60
C LEU A 134 -7.39 4.35 22.55
N ASN A 135 -7.09 4.93 23.72
CA ASN A 135 -8.13 5.43 24.62
C ASN A 135 -8.86 6.62 23.99
N ASN A 136 -8.11 7.51 23.34
CA ASN A 136 -8.74 8.62 22.60
C ASN A 136 -9.52 8.12 21.39
N LEU A 137 -8.97 7.16 20.63
CA LEU A 137 -9.67 6.54 19.50
C LEU A 137 -11.01 5.94 19.95
N GLU A 138 -11.02 5.17 21.05
CA GLU A 138 -12.23 4.58 21.60
C GLU A 138 -13.28 5.65 21.95
N LEU A 139 -12.87 6.71 22.67
CA LEU A 139 -13.76 7.82 23.00
C LEU A 139 -14.39 8.44 21.74
N ARG A 140 -13.59 8.69 20.71
CA ARG A 140 -14.10 9.29 19.46
C ARG A 140 -15.00 8.33 18.66
N LEU A 141 -14.74 7.03 18.72
CA LEU A 141 -15.62 6.01 18.13
C LEU A 141 -16.97 5.97 18.85
N GLN A 142 -16.98 6.02 20.18
CA GLN A 142 -18.21 6.10 20.98
C GLN A 142 -19.04 7.33 20.61
N GLU A 143 -18.43 8.51 20.54
CA GLU A 143 -19.09 9.77 20.16
C GLU A 143 -19.74 9.74 18.76
N ASN A 144 -19.18 8.94 17.84
CA ASN A 144 -19.67 8.85 16.46
C ASN A 144 -20.58 7.64 16.21
N THR A 145 -20.69 6.73 17.18
CA THR A 145 -21.59 5.59 17.12
C THR A 145 -23.04 6.07 17.14
N GLY A 146 -23.88 5.52 16.26
CA GLY A 146 -25.30 5.90 16.17
C GLY A 146 -25.58 7.19 15.37
N THR A 147 -24.56 7.90 14.89
CA THR A 147 -24.74 9.11 14.04
C THR A 147 -25.21 8.79 12.61
N GLY A 148 -25.22 7.51 12.22
CA GLY A 148 -25.53 7.05 10.86
C GLY A 148 -24.40 7.27 9.86
N LYS A 149 -23.24 7.78 10.29
CA LYS A 149 -22.04 7.92 9.46
C LYS A 149 -21.32 6.59 9.31
N ARG A 150 -20.68 6.38 8.15
CA ARG A 150 -19.72 5.29 7.98
C ARG A 150 -18.43 5.67 8.70
N MET A 151 -18.10 4.95 9.78
CA MET A 151 -16.85 5.11 10.49
C MET A 151 -15.73 4.36 9.75
N ILE A 152 -14.61 5.03 9.51
CA ILE A 152 -13.42 4.48 8.85
C ILE A 152 -12.18 4.95 9.60
N GLY A 153 -11.38 4.03 10.13
CA GLY A 153 -10.01 4.33 10.54
C GLY A 153 -9.09 4.25 9.34
N PHE A 154 -8.30 5.30 9.08
CA PHE A 154 -7.25 5.30 8.05
C PHE A 154 -5.92 5.70 8.68
N PHE A 155 -5.10 4.69 9.00
CA PHE A 155 -3.86 4.88 9.74
C PHE A 155 -2.65 4.37 8.95
N PRO A 156 -1.49 5.03 9.04
CA PRO A 156 -0.26 4.46 8.51
C PRO A 156 0.24 3.34 9.42
N ALA A 157 0.81 2.29 8.84
CA ALA A 157 1.38 1.16 9.58
C ALA A 157 2.69 1.52 10.32
N ALA A 158 3.23 2.72 10.08
CA ALA A 158 4.27 3.33 10.91
C ALA A 158 4.14 4.85 10.89
N SER A 159 4.58 5.48 11.98
CA SER A 159 4.72 6.93 12.03
C SER A 159 5.73 7.39 10.97
N LYS A 160 5.29 8.31 10.09
CA LYS A 160 6.14 8.89 9.04
C LYS A 160 7.24 9.79 9.60
N LEU A 161 7.13 10.22 10.86
CA LEU A 161 8.11 11.06 11.53
C LEU A 161 9.12 10.21 12.32
N THR A 162 8.63 9.29 13.15
CA THR A 162 9.49 8.55 14.09
C THR A 162 9.89 7.17 13.57
N GLY A 163 9.19 6.63 12.57
CA GLY A 163 9.38 5.27 12.06
C GLY A 163 8.82 4.18 12.98
N VAL A 164 8.22 4.54 14.11
CA VAL A 164 7.61 3.59 15.05
C VAL A 164 6.43 2.87 14.37
N LEU A 165 6.46 1.54 14.40
CA LEU A 165 5.37 0.71 13.87
C LEU A 165 4.09 0.93 14.68
N ALA A 166 2.96 1.04 13.98
CA ALA A 166 1.66 1.10 14.63
C ALA A 166 1.27 -0.30 15.14
N ASP A 167 0.55 -0.36 16.26
CA ASP A 167 -0.12 -1.58 16.69
C ASP A 167 -1.38 -1.77 15.85
N ASP A 168 -1.19 -2.33 14.65
CA ASP A 168 -2.26 -2.53 13.68
C ASP A 168 -3.30 -3.55 14.14
N VAL A 169 -2.89 -4.51 14.96
CA VAL A 169 -3.75 -5.53 15.56
C VAL A 169 -4.73 -4.91 16.55
N ALA A 170 -4.22 -4.21 17.58
CA ALA A 170 -5.06 -3.61 18.61
C ALA A 170 -5.96 -2.51 18.03
N THR A 171 -5.42 -1.70 17.12
CA THR A 171 -6.19 -0.64 16.44
C THR A 171 -7.32 -1.24 15.59
N THR A 172 -7.05 -2.31 14.84
CA THR A 172 -8.08 -2.97 14.00
C THR A 172 -9.16 -3.61 14.86
N LEU A 173 -8.81 -4.29 15.95
CA LEU A 173 -9.77 -4.85 16.90
C LEU A 173 -10.70 -3.78 17.44
N LEU A 174 -10.15 -2.66 17.89
CA LEU A 174 -10.94 -1.56 18.43
C LEU A 174 -11.88 -0.96 17.38
N LEU A 175 -11.40 -0.74 16.14
CA LEU A 175 -12.25 -0.25 15.06
C LEU A 175 -13.45 -1.19 14.80
N HIS A 176 -13.19 -2.50 14.72
CA HIS A 176 -14.22 -3.50 14.46
C HIS A 176 -15.23 -3.64 15.60
N GLN A 177 -14.81 -3.49 16.86
CA GLN A 177 -15.72 -3.49 18.02
C GLN A 177 -16.80 -2.41 17.91
N TYR A 178 -16.51 -1.29 17.25
CA TYR A 178 -17.46 -0.21 16.98
C TYR A 178 -18.07 -0.27 15.57
N GLY A 179 -17.82 -1.32 14.80
CA GLY A 179 -18.32 -1.48 13.42
C GLY A 179 -17.71 -0.51 12.39
N ALA A 180 -16.56 0.08 12.72
CA ALA A 180 -15.78 0.91 11.80
C ALA A 180 -14.93 0.05 10.86
N TRP A 181 -14.63 0.57 9.66
CA TRP A 181 -13.70 -0.09 8.74
C TRP A 181 -12.23 0.22 9.07
N SER A 182 -11.37 -0.78 8.93
CA SER A 182 -9.93 -0.69 9.16
C SER A 182 -9.14 -0.53 7.85
N PHE A 183 -8.81 0.71 7.50
CA PHE A 183 -7.99 1.02 6.32
C PHE A 183 -6.55 1.35 6.74
N TRP A 184 -5.57 0.76 6.05
CA TRP A 184 -4.16 0.86 6.42
C TRP A 184 -3.25 1.30 5.29
N ASP A 185 -2.43 2.34 5.53
CA ASP A 185 -1.36 2.78 4.64
C ASP A 185 -0.02 2.12 5.04
N TYR A 186 0.36 1.08 4.30
CA TYR A 186 1.62 0.36 4.42
C TYR A 186 2.73 0.92 3.53
N THR A 187 2.51 2.01 2.79
CA THR A 187 3.46 2.52 1.79
C THR A 187 4.89 2.69 2.33
N LEU A 188 5.04 3.14 3.57
CA LEU A 188 6.35 3.36 4.19
C LEU A 188 7.07 2.05 4.56
N VAL A 189 6.32 1.03 4.98
CA VAL A 189 6.87 -0.17 5.63
C VAL A 189 6.74 -1.44 4.81
N ALA A 190 5.89 -1.48 3.78
CA ALA A 190 5.74 -2.64 2.91
C ALA A 190 7.06 -3.17 2.32
N PRO A 191 8.07 -2.33 2.00
CA PRO A 191 9.38 -2.81 1.55
C PRO A 191 10.21 -3.54 2.62
N THR A 192 9.95 -3.30 3.91
CA THR A 192 10.85 -3.67 5.01
C THR A 192 10.19 -4.44 6.15
N SER A 193 8.87 -4.54 6.14
CA SER A 193 8.07 -5.21 7.17
C SER A 193 7.12 -6.23 6.56
N ALA A 194 6.62 -7.15 7.38
CA ALA A 194 5.55 -8.04 6.97
C ALA A 194 4.30 -7.22 6.63
N VAL A 195 3.60 -7.64 5.57
CA VAL A 195 2.32 -7.06 5.17
C VAL A 195 1.32 -8.20 5.24
N ASP A 196 0.31 -8.08 6.09
CA ASP A 196 -0.68 -9.14 6.26
C ASP A 196 -2.09 -8.54 6.29
N MET A 197 -2.90 -8.92 5.31
CA MET A 197 -4.30 -8.54 5.15
C MET A 197 -5.20 -9.32 6.11
N ASN A 198 -4.83 -10.55 6.49
CA ASN A 198 -5.61 -11.47 7.31
C ASN A 198 -4.76 -12.11 8.40
N PRO A 199 -4.19 -11.31 9.32
CA PRO A 199 -3.40 -11.87 10.39
C PRO A 199 -4.27 -12.80 11.24
N THR A 200 -3.68 -13.91 11.69
CA THR A 200 -4.35 -14.88 12.56
C THR A 200 -3.57 -15.04 13.85
N PHE A 201 -4.27 -15.04 14.98
CA PHE A 201 -3.68 -15.20 16.30
C PHE A 201 -4.48 -16.23 17.09
N LEU A 202 -3.79 -17.14 17.79
CA LEU A 202 -4.44 -18.24 18.53
C LEU A 202 -5.45 -17.75 19.59
N SER A 203 -5.26 -16.53 20.11
CA SER A 203 -6.07 -15.94 21.18
C SER A 203 -7.14 -14.96 20.68
N VAL A 204 -7.31 -14.81 19.37
CA VAL A 204 -8.24 -13.85 18.76
C VAL A 204 -9.15 -14.60 17.79
N GLU A 205 -10.45 -14.34 17.85
CA GLU A 205 -11.42 -14.95 16.93
C GLU A 205 -11.05 -14.63 15.46
N GLU A 206 -11.23 -15.63 14.61
CA GLU A 206 -10.84 -15.55 13.20
C GLU A 206 -11.53 -14.37 12.50
N GLY A 207 -10.75 -13.59 11.76
CA GLY A 207 -11.26 -12.43 11.02
C GLY A 207 -11.50 -11.16 11.86
N MET A 208 -11.28 -11.17 13.18
CA MET A 208 -11.42 -9.95 14.00
C MET A 208 -10.30 -8.92 13.76
N VAL A 209 -9.14 -9.36 13.29
CA VAL A 209 -7.97 -8.52 12.98
C VAL A 209 -7.71 -8.38 11.48
N LYS A 210 -8.65 -8.84 10.64
CA LYS A 210 -8.56 -8.65 9.19
C LYS A 210 -8.55 -7.16 8.87
N LYS A 211 -7.82 -6.74 7.86
CA LYS A 211 -7.89 -5.35 7.40
C LYS A 211 -9.02 -5.24 6.40
N ASP A 212 -9.82 -4.17 6.44
CA ASP A 212 -10.87 -3.96 5.44
C ASP A 212 -10.27 -3.46 4.12
N ALA A 213 -9.24 -2.62 4.19
CA ALA A 213 -8.41 -2.23 3.06
C ALA A 213 -6.97 -1.98 3.47
N LEU A 214 -6.03 -2.32 2.59
CA LEU A 214 -4.61 -2.13 2.76
C LEU A 214 -4.01 -1.52 1.49
N PHE A 215 -3.18 -0.49 1.66
CA PHE A 215 -2.60 0.28 0.56
C PHE A 215 -1.08 0.30 0.69
N PHE A 216 -0.37 0.11 -0.42
CA PHE A 216 1.06 0.42 -0.50
C PHE A 216 1.45 0.82 -1.92
N ASN A 217 2.64 1.40 -2.07
CA ASN A 217 3.16 1.79 -3.37
C ASN A 217 4.46 1.03 -3.67
N CYS A 218 4.46 0.28 -4.77
CA CYS A 218 5.65 -0.47 -5.21
C CYS A 218 6.82 0.45 -5.56
N GLU A 219 6.61 1.73 -5.84
CA GLU A 219 7.70 2.70 -6.05
C GLU A 219 8.62 2.88 -4.84
N LYS A 220 8.22 2.41 -3.65
CA LYS A 220 9.04 2.45 -2.44
C LYS A 220 9.92 1.22 -2.26
N PHE A 221 9.74 0.20 -3.09
CA PHE A 221 10.55 -1.01 -3.07
C PHE A 221 11.81 -0.82 -3.89
N VAL A 222 12.91 -1.47 -3.49
CA VAL A 222 14.15 -1.47 -4.27
C VAL A 222 13.90 -2.07 -5.65
N GLY A 223 14.21 -1.34 -6.71
CA GLY A 223 13.90 -1.73 -8.09
C GLY A 223 12.47 -1.44 -8.53
N GLY A 224 11.67 -0.81 -7.68
CA GLY A 224 10.25 -0.58 -7.87
C GLY A 224 9.89 0.75 -8.53
N ILE A 225 10.85 1.57 -8.93
CA ILE A 225 10.58 2.85 -9.61
C ILE A 225 9.56 2.68 -10.75
N GLN A 226 8.58 3.59 -10.84
CA GLN A 226 7.42 3.47 -11.76
C GLN A 226 6.52 2.24 -11.51
N GLY A 227 6.65 1.60 -10.35
CA GLY A 227 5.74 0.57 -9.88
C GLY A 227 4.37 1.14 -9.52
N PRO A 228 3.33 0.30 -9.50
CA PRO A 228 1.97 0.74 -9.25
C PRO A 228 1.70 0.92 -7.75
N TYR A 229 0.63 1.66 -7.45
CA TYR A 229 -0.08 1.49 -6.18
C TYR A 229 -0.77 0.13 -6.17
N VAL A 230 -0.66 -0.58 -5.04
CA VAL A 230 -1.38 -1.81 -4.77
C VAL A 230 -2.40 -1.53 -3.68
N THR A 231 -3.65 -1.88 -3.95
CA THR A 231 -4.72 -1.90 -2.95
C THR A 231 -5.21 -3.33 -2.80
N VAL A 232 -5.31 -3.80 -1.56
CA VAL A 232 -5.96 -5.06 -1.20
C VAL A 232 -7.18 -4.70 -0.37
N VAL A 233 -8.36 -5.17 -0.74
CA VAL A 233 -9.61 -4.75 -0.10
C VAL A 233 -10.61 -5.88 -0.01
N LYS A 234 -11.36 -5.96 1.09
CA LYS A 234 -12.49 -6.88 1.22
C LYS A 234 -13.56 -6.54 0.20
N ARG A 235 -14.03 -7.52 -0.58
CA ARG A 235 -15.13 -7.28 -1.56
C ARG A 235 -16.36 -6.63 -0.92
N ASP A 236 -16.63 -6.93 0.35
CA ASP A 236 -17.78 -6.39 1.10
C ASP A 236 -17.72 -4.87 1.34
N VAL A 237 -16.54 -4.25 1.28
CA VAL A 237 -16.41 -2.78 1.30
C VAL A 237 -17.20 -2.15 0.14
N PHE A 238 -17.33 -2.87 -0.98
CA PHE A 238 -18.07 -2.41 -2.15
C PHE A 238 -19.53 -2.89 -2.19
N LYS A 239 -20.02 -3.65 -1.20
CA LYS A 239 -21.34 -4.33 -1.25
C LYS A 239 -22.52 -3.42 -1.61
N ASN A 240 -22.47 -2.16 -1.18
CA ASN A 240 -23.52 -1.16 -1.43
C ASN A 240 -23.18 -0.19 -2.57
N THR A 241 -22.25 -0.56 -3.45
CA THR A 241 -21.81 0.28 -4.57
C THR A 241 -22.26 -0.32 -5.91
N PRO A 242 -22.47 0.51 -6.96
CA PRO A 242 -22.87 0.01 -8.28
C PRO A 242 -21.83 -0.90 -8.95
N ILE A 243 -20.58 -0.84 -8.49
CA ILE A 243 -19.49 -1.62 -9.08
C ILE A 243 -19.31 -2.99 -8.42
N TYR A 244 -20.07 -3.30 -7.36
CA TYR A 244 -19.98 -4.59 -6.67
C TYR A 244 -20.09 -5.76 -7.65
N CYS A 245 -19.29 -6.80 -7.39
CA CYS A 245 -19.32 -8.07 -8.07
C CYS A 245 -18.89 -9.16 -7.07
N GLU A 246 -19.53 -10.32 -7.11
CA GLU A 246 -19.14 -11.46 -6.26
C GLU A 246 -17.75 -12.00 -6.66
N ASP A 247 -17.45 -11.94 -7.96
CA ASP A 247 -16.14 -12.27 -8.54
C ASP A 247 -15.15 -11.13 -8.24
N VAL A 248 -14.12 -11.47 -7.45
CA VAL A 248 -13.09 -10.52 -7.00
C VAL A 248 -12.22 -10.03 -8.15
N GLU A 249 -11.98 -10.82 -9.20
CA GLU A 249 -11.20 -10.38 -10.35
C GLU A 249 -12.00 -9.40 -11.20
N MET A 250 -13.28 -9.68 -11.45
CA MET A 250 -14.17 -8.73 -12.13
C MET A 250 -14.34 -7.42 -11.34
N LEU A 251 -14.42 -7.50 -10.01
CA LEU A 251 -14.45 -6.30 -9.16
C LEU A 251 -13.13 -5.52 -9.23
N ALA A 252 -11.98 -6.20 -9.16
CA ALA A 252 -10.68 -5.56 -9.31
C ALA A 252 -10.60 -4.81 -10.64
N GLU A 253 -10.95 -5.45 -11.74
CA GLU A 253 -10.90 -4.87 -13.09
C GLU A 253 -11.72 -3.59 -13.26
N ARG A 254 -12.82 -3.43 -12.51
CA ARG A 254 -13.64 -2.21 -12.50
C ARG A 254 -12.96 -1.03 -11.81
N ILE A 255 -11.97 -1.31 -10.95
CA ILE A 255 -11.23 -0.31 -10.17
C ILE A 255 -9.86 -0.05 -10.80
N GLU A 256 -9.20 -1.08 -11.33
CA GLU A 256 -7.81 -1.07 -11.78
C GLU A 256 -7.49 -0.05 -12.87
N GLN A 257 -6.22 0.38 -12.90
CA GLN A 257 -5.62 0.97 -14.09
C GLN A 257 -4.51 0.05 -14.58
N PHE A 258 -4.90 -0.92 -15.40
CA PHE A 258 -4.00 -2.00 -15.78
C PHE A 258 -2.88 -1.54 -16.73
N ARG A 259 -1.64 -1.90 -16.35
CA ARG A 259 -0.42 -1.81 -17.17
C ARG A 259 0.46 -3.02 -16.87
N CYS A 260 0.66 -3.92 -17.84
CA CYS A 260 1.35 -5.20 -17.59
C CYS A 260 2.78 -5.02 -17.05
N ALA A 261 3.52 -4.02 -17.54
CA ALA A 261 4.86 -3.73 -17.03
C ALA A 261 4.87 -3.30 -15.55
N GLU A 262 3.85 -2.56 -15.12
CA GLU A 262 3.69 -2.17 -13.71
C GLU A 262 3.33 -3.39 -12.85
N ALA A 263 2.46 -4.27 -13.33
CA ALA A 263 2.10 -5.51 -12.66
C ALA A 263 3.31 -6.44 -12.46
N VAL A 264 4.06 -6.70 -13.54
CA VAL A 264 5.26 -7.55 -13.47
C VAL A 264 6.31 -6.93 -12.55
N ARG A 265 6.54 -5.61 -12.64
CA ARG A 265 7.47 -4.93 -11.72
C ARG A 265 7.05 -5.08 -10.26
N ALA A 266 5.75 -4.92 -9.95
CA ALA A 266 5.23 -5.11 -8.60
C ALA A 266 5.51 -6.52 -8.08
N ALA A 267 5.25 -7.55 -8.89
CA ALA A 267 5.52 -8.93 -8.54
C ALA A 267 7.02 -9.18 -8.28
N MET A 268 7.90 -8.70 -9.16
CA MET A 268 9.35 -8.90 -9.04
C MET A 268 9.93 -8.26 -7.78
N VAL A 269 9.51 -7.04 -7.43
CA VAL A 269 10.05 -6.36 -6.23
C VAL A 269 9.55 -6.96 -4.93
N ILE A 270 8.33 -7.51 -4.93
CA ILE A 270 7.78 -8.23 -3.79
C ILE A 270 8.50 -9.59 -3.65
N GLN A 271 8.67 -10.34 -4.73
CA GLN A 271 9.47 -11.58 -4.69
C GLN A 271 10.90 -11.33 -4.26
N LEU A 272 11.53 -10.25 -4.71
CA LEU A 272 12.87 -9.86 -4.29
C LEU A 272 12.93 -9.62 -2.78
N LYS A 273 11.96 -8.88 -2.23
CA LYS A 273 11.85 -8.66 -0.78
C LYS A 273 11.74 -9.98 -0.03
N GLU A 274 10.83 -10.88 -0.45
CA GLU A 274 10.64 -12.18 0.20
C GLU A 274 11.89 -13.07 0.08
N ALA A 275 12.56 -13.07 -1.07
CA ALA A 275 13.79 -13.85 -1.29
C ALA A 275 14.97 -13.34 -0.46
N ILE A 276 15.09 -12.02 -0.26
CA ILE A 276 16.11 -11.44 0.64
C ILE A 276 15.74 -11.74 2.10
N GLY A 277 14.46 -11.65 2.45
CA GLY A 277 13.95 -11.86 3.80
C GLY A 277 14.07 -10.62 4.69
N LEU A 278 13.05 -10.42 5.54
CA LEU A 278 12.92 -9.23 6.39
C LEU A 278 14.10 -9.05 7.35
N GLN A 279 14.64 -10.13 7.90
CA GLN A 279 15.78 -10.07 8.82
C GLN A 279 17.01 -9.47 8.15
N ASN A 280 17.36 -9.93 6.94
CA ASN A 280 18.51 -9.43 6.19
C ASN A 280 18.32 -7.95 5.79
N ILE A 281 17.08 -7.56 5.47
CA ILE A 281 16.74 -6.15 5.19
C ILE A 281 16.97 -5.29 6.44
N ALA A 282 16.45 -5.71 7.59
CA ALA A 282 16.60 -5.00 8.87
C ALA A 282 18.08 -4.89 9.27
N GLU A 283 18.84 -5.98 9.23
CA GLU A 283 20.29 -5.99 9.51
C GLU A 283 21.06 -5.04 8.58
N ARG A 284 20.68 -5.00 7.30
CA ARG A 284 21.29 -4.07 6.34
C ARG A 284 20.96 -2.62 6.65
N GLN A 285 19.72 -2.32 7.02
CA GLN A 285 19.30 -0.98 7.42
C GLN A 285 20.04 -0.52 8.67
N ASP A 286 20.13 -1.35 9.71
CA ASP A 286 20.87 -1.05 10.93
C ASP A 286 22.34 -0.74 10.63
N ASN A 287 22.97 -1.53 9.76
CA ASN A 287 24.34 -1.29 9.34
C ASN A 287 24.51 0.06 8.62
N VAL A 288 23.58 0.43 7.73
CA VAL A 288 23.62 1.73 7.04
C VAL A 288 23.38 2.87 8.03
N THR A 289 22.41 2.74 8.94
CA THR A 289 22.09 3.74 9.96
C THR A 289 23.29 3.99 10.88
N ARG A 290 23.96 2.93 11.34
CA ARG A 290 25.19 3.05 12.13
C ARG A 290 26.27 3.82 11.35
N LEU A 291 26.52 3.45 10.10
CA LEU A 291 27.53 4.13 9.27
C LEU A 291 27.22 5.63 9.08
N VAL A 292 25.96 6.01 8.94
CA VAL A 292 25.56 7.42 8.82
C VAL A 292 25.75 8.16 10.14
N LEU A 293 25.35 7.57 11.26
CA LEU A 293 25.49 8.18 12.60
C LEU A 293 26.97 8.34 13.01
N PHE A 294 27.87 7.43 12.60
CA PHE A 294 29.31 7.56 12.88
C PHE A 294 30.04 8.58 12.00
N ILE A 295 29.39 9.10 10.96
CA ILE A 295 29.93 10.15 10.08
C ILE A 295 29.35 11.55 10.45
N SER A 296 28.41 11.60 11.40
CA SER A 296 27.77 12.83 11.91
C SER A 296 28.53 13.41 13.10
#